data_AF-J6HIG8-F1
#
_entry.id   AF-J6HIG8-F1
#
_cell.length_a   1.000
_cell.length_b   1.000
_cell.length_c   1.000
_cell.angle_alpha   90.00
_cell.angle_beta   90.00
_cell.angle_gamma   90.00
#
_symmetry.space_group_name_H-M   'P 1'
#
loop_
_entity.id
_entity.type
_entity.pdbx_description
1 polymer ?
#
loop_
_entity_poly.entity_id
_entity_poly.type
_entity_poly.pdbx_seq_one_letter_code
_entity_poly.pdbx_strand_id
1 'polypeptide(L)' 'IPVIRFALMLHSFSAVALIVVIMVHIYAALWVKGTITAMVEGWVTKTWAKKHHPRWYREVKAKRTKD' A
#
# COMPACT_ATOMS: atom_id res chain seq x y z
N ILE A 1 -18.11 31.63 -12.19
CA ILE A 1 -18.98 30.49 -12.60
C ILE A 1 -18.22 29.35 -13.33
N PRO A 2 -17.34 29.58 -14.34
CA PRO A 2 -16.75 28.47 -15.11
C PRO A 2 -15.83 27.55 -14.28
N VAL A 3 -15.07 28.12 -13.34
CA VAL A 3 -14.15 27.37 -12.46
C VAL A 3 -14.88 26.35 -11.59
N ILE A 4 -16.06 26.69 -11.06
CA ILE A 4 -16.84 25.78 -10.19
C ILE A 4 -17.33 24.58 -10.99
N ARG A 5 -17.79 24.78 -12.24
CA ARG A 5 -18.23 23.68 -13.10
C ARG A 5 -17.09 22.72 -13.44
N PHE A 6 -15.92 23.27 -13.75
CA PHE A 6 -14.72 22.47 -13.99
C PHE A 6 -14.27 21.73 -12.72
N ALA A 7 -14.29 22.39 -11.56
CA ALA A 7 -13.96 21.79 -10.28
C ALA A 7 -14.89 20.63 -9.92
N LEU A 8 -16.20 20.77 -10.14
CA LEU A 8 -17.15 19.67 -9.94
C LEU A 8 -16.83 18.48 -10.85
N MET A 9 -16.58 18.73 -12.14
CA MET A 9 -16.26 17.65 -13.09
C MET A 9 -14.97 16.92 -12.69
N LEU A 10 -13.92 17.67 -12.33
CA LEU A 10 -12.66 17.10 -11.87
C LEU A 10 -12.84 16.33 -10.55
N HIS A 11 -13.61 16.87 -9.60
CA HIS A 11 -13.88 16.21 -8.32
C HIS A 11 -14.62 14.89 -8.52
N SER A 12 -15.67 14.87 -9.34
CA SER A 12 -16.41 13.64 -9.64
C SER A 12 -15.53 12.60 -10.33
N PHE A 13 -14.68 13.00 -11.28
CA PHE A 13 -13.74 12.09 -11.92
C PHE A 13 -12.70 11.53 -10.93
N SER A 14 -12.15 12.40 -10.09
CA SER A 14 -11.17 12.03 -9.06
C SER A 14 -11.77 11.08 -8.03
N ALA A 15 -13.03 11.30 -7.64
CA ALA A 15 -13.75 10.41 -6.73
C ALA A 15 -13.90 9.00 -7.33
N VAL A 16 -14.29 8.89 -8.61
CA VAL A 16 -14.40 7.60 -9.30
C VAL A 16 -13.03 6.92 -9.40
N ALA A 17 -11.99 7.65 -9.80
CA ALA A 17 -10.63 7.11 -9.88
C ALA A 17 -10.14 6.61 -8.52
N LEU A 18 -10.38 7.37 -7.44
CA LEU A 18 -10.01 6.99 -6.09
C LEU A 18 -10.74 5.72 -5.64
N ILE A 19 -12.03 5.59 -5.93
CA ILE A 19 -12.80 4.37 -5.61
C ILE A 19 -12.17 3.15 -6.30
N VAL A 20 -11.84 3.26 -7.58
CA VAL A 20 -11.17 2.16 -8.33
C VAL A 20 -9.81 1.81 -7.71
N VAL A 21 -8.99 2.82 -7.37
CA VAL A 21 -7.69 2.60 -6.72
C VAL A 21 -7.86 1.90 -5.37
N ILE A 22 -8.83 2.30 -4.56
CA ILE A 22 -9.11 1.66 -3.26
C ILE A 22 -9.54 0.20 -3.46
N MET A 23 -10.39 -0.09 -4.45
CA MET A 23 -10.78 -1.47 -4.74
C MET A 23 -9.57 -2.34 -5.08
N VAL A 24 -8.68 -1.87 -5.96
CA VAL A 24 -7.44 -2.58 -6.32
C VAL A 24 -6.52 -2.73 -5.12
N HIS A 25 -6.41 -1.71 -4.27
CA HIS A 25 -5.58 -1.73 -3.07
C HIS A 25 -6.06 -2.78 -2.06
N ILE A 26 -7.36 -2.81 -1.76
CA ILE A 26 -7.97 -3.80 -0.85
C ILE A 26 -7.77 -5.22 -1.41
N TYR A 27 -7.98 -5.39 -2.71
CA TYR A 27 -7.74 -6.67 -3.38
C TYR A 27 -6.29 -7.14 -3.23
N ALA A 28 -5.31 -6.25 -3.44
CA ALA A 28 -3.90 -6.58 -3.27
C ALA A 28 -3.58 -6.98 -1.82
N ALA A 29 -4.16 -6.29 -0.82
CA ALA A 29 -3.98 -6.61 0.59
C ALA A 29 -4.54 -8.00 0.95
N LEU A 30 -5.66 -8.41 0.36
CA LEU A 30 -6.27 -9.73 0.57
C LEU A 30 -5.58 -10.86 -0.19
N TRP A 31 -5.03 -10.56 -1.37
CA TRP A 31 -4.29 -11.51 -2.20
C TRP A 31 -2.96 -11.90 -1.55
N VAL A 32 -2.18 -10.92 -1.12
CA VAL A 32 -0.87 -11.18 -0.49
C VAL A 32 -1.08 -11.55 0.98
N LYS A 33 -1.09 -12.84 1.27
CA LYS A 33 -1.28 -13.37 2.62
C LYS A 33 -0.24 -12.80 3.59
N GLY A 34 -0.69 -12.42 4.79
CA GLY A 34 0.14 -11.79 5.83
C GLY A 34 0.22 -10.26 5.73
N THR A 35 -0.24 -9.64 4.65
CA THR A 35 -0.20 -8.17 4.49
C THR A 35 -1.17 -7.45 5.42
N ILE A 36 -2.36 -8.01 5.68
CA ILE A 36 -3.32 -7.40 6.62
C ILE A 36 -2.77 -7.40 8.04
N THR A 37 -2.23 -8.54 8.50
CA THR A 37 -1.53 -8.64 9.79
C THR A 37 -0.38 -7.65 9.87
N ALA A 38 0.38 -7.47 8.79
CA ALA A 38 1.44 -6.46 8.73
C ALA A 38 0.93 -5.03 8.96
N MET A 39 -0.23 -4.67 8.40
CA MET A 39 -0.81 -3.33 8.56
C MET A 39 -1.43 -3.11 9.94
N VAL A 40 -2.10 -4.13 10.50
CA VAL A 40 -2.85 -4.00 11.76
C VAL A 40 -1.96 -4.22 12.98
N GLU A 41 -1.11 -5.25 12.95
CA GLU A 41 -0.25 -5.62 14.08
C GLU A 41 1.16 -5.00 13.98
N GLY A 42 1.55 -4.48 12.81
CA GLY A 42 2.81 -3.77 12.61
C GLY A 42 4.05 -4.65 12.46
N TRP A 43 3.91 -5.99 12.34
CA TRP A 43 5.04 -6.91 12.16
C TRP A 43 4.83 -7.89 11.00
N VAL A 44 5.94 -8.38 10.43
CA VAL A 44 5.95 -9.35 9.33
C VAL A 44 6.89 -10.52 9.60
N THR A 45 6.57 -11.69 9.06
CA THR A 45 7.48 -12.84 9.13
C THR A 45 8.72 -12.60 8.26
N LYS A 46 9.87 -13.15 8.69
CA LYS A 46 11.12 -13.06 7.91
C LYS A 46 10.98 -13.65 6.51
N THR A 47 10.23 -14.75 6.38
CA THR A 47 9.96 -15.42 5.10
C THR A 47 9.15 -14.54 4.16
N TRP A 48 8.12 -13.85 4.68
CA TRP A 48 7.34 -12.88 3.91
C TRP A 48 8.19 -11.71 3.45
N ALA A 49 8.98 -11.12 4.36
CA ALA A 49 9.87 -10.01 4.05
C ALA A 49 10.89 -10.39 2.95
N LYS A 50 11.46 -11.59 3.02
CA LYS A 50 12.39 -12.09 1.99
C LYS A 50 11.71 -12.30 0.63
N LYS A 51 10.45 -12.74 0.61
CA LYS A 51 9.69 -13.05 -0.62
C LYS A 51 9.12 -11.80 -1.29
N HIS A 52 8.51 -10.89 -0.53
CA HIS A 52 7.78 -9.73 -1.05
C HIS A 52 8.62 -8.44 -1.04
N HIS A 53 9.58 -8.31 -0.11
CA HIS A 53 10.43 -7.12 0.03
C HIS A 53 11.92 -7.47 0.25
N PRO A 54 12.58 -8.18 -0.70
CA PRO A 54 13.93 -8.71 -0.50
C PRO A 54 14.99 -7.63 -0.24
N ARG A 55 14.90 -6.45 -0.88
CA ARG A 55 15.83 -5.33 -0.64
C ARG A 55 15.73 -4.83 0.80
N TRP A 56 14.51 -4.51 1.23
CA TRP A 56 14.24 -4.03 2.59
C TRP A 56 14.68 -5.05 3.65
N TYR A 57 14.39 -6.34 3.43
CA TYR A 57 14.84 -7.40 4.35
C TYR A 57 16.37 -7.44 4.51
N ARG A 58 17.13 -7.28 3.41
CA ARG A 58 18.61 -7.21 3.48
C ARG A 58 19.09 -5.98 4.24
N GLU A 59 18.47 -4.83 4.02
CA GLU A 59 18.81 -3.57 4.70
C GLU A 59 18.56 -3.66 6.21
N VAL A 60 17.40 -4.16 6.63
CA VAL A 60 17.07 -4.35 8.05
C VAL A 60 18.02 -5.36 8.71
N LYS A 61 18.33 -6.47 8.03
CA LYS A 61 19.28 -7.47 8.53
C LYS A 61 20.68 -6.88 8.71
N ALA A 62 21.15 -6.09 7.73
CA ALA A 62 22.47 -5.47 7.78
C ALA A 62 22.58 -4.43 8.91
N LYS A 63 21.52 -3.65 9.17
CA LYS A 63 21.48 -2.72 10.31
C LYS A 63 21.58 -3.45 11.64
N ARG A 64 20.78 -4.50 11.85
CA ARG A 64 20.80 -5.32 13.07
C ARG A 64 22.13 -6.00 13.38
N THR A 65 23.00 -6.21 12.38
CA THR A 65 24.34 -6.80 12.58
C THR A 65 25.41 -5.76 12.92
N LYS A 66 25.14 -4.47 12.69
CA LYS A 66 26.05 -3.36 13.00
C LYS A 66 25.85 -2.79 14.40
N ASP A 67 24.66 -3.00 14.97
CA ASP A 67 24.34 -2.74 16.37
C ASP A 67 24.78 -3.92 17.25
#